data_AF-A0A150UPT4-F1
#
_entry.id   AF-A0A150UPT4-F1
#
_cell.length_a   1.000
_cell.length_b   1.000
_cell.length_c   1.000
_cell.angle_alpha   90.00
_cell.angle_beta   90.00
_cell.angle_gamma   90.00
#
_symmetry.space_group_name_H-M   'P 1'
#
loop_
_entity.id
_entity.type
_entity.pdbx_description
1 polymer ?
#
loop_
_entity_poly.entity_id
_entity_poly.type
_entity_poly.pdbx_seq_one_letter_code
_entity_poly.pdbx_strand_id
1 'polypeptide(L)'
;NAVFLSQIKDNTGLQTPAKRYAERMTRAFETTQSTLITIQKQLAEQQELLRKRKNRTTGKRVKLKGRFVFSTAEVLQIAKEAEEATAAKKAGRKRKARPISLEIEDEVEDLLNSDPSDSGSDCIVVANTRSDRR
;
A
#
# COMPACT_ATOMS: atom_id res chain seq x y z
N ASN A 1 -3.57 48.47 -4.05
CA ASN A 1 -4.86 48.71 -3.37
C ASN A 1 -4.89 49.99 -2.55
N ALA A 2 -3.94 50.22 -1.63
CA ALA A 2 -3.92 51.44 -0.82
C ALA A 2 -3.91 52.74 -1.66
N VAL A 3 -3.04 52.82 -2.67
CA VAL A 3 -2.96 53.98 -3.60
C VAL A 3 -4.24 54.18 -4.40
N PHE A 4 -4.91 53.10 -4.79
CA PHE A 4 -6.19 53.17 -5.50
C PHE A 4 -7.29 53.74 -4.57
N LEU A 5 -7.37 53.26 -3.34
CA LEU A 5 -8.35 53.74 -2.37
C LEU A 5 -8.11 55.19 -1.96
N SER A 6 -6.86 55.65 -1.84
CA SER A 6 -6.57 57.07 -1.58
C SER A 6 -7.04 57.96 -2.73
N GLN A 7 -6.73 57.59 -3.98
CA GLN A 7 -7.20 58.32 -5.16
C GLN A 7 -8.73 58.38 -5.26
N ILE A 8 -9.44 57.30 -4.93
CA ILE A 8 -10.91 57.26 -4.92
C ILE A 8 -11.49 58.14 -3.81
N LYS A 9 -10.83 58.22 -2.65
CA LYS A 9 -11.25 59.09 -1.54
C LYS A 9 -11.12 60.57 -1.90
N ASP A 10 -9.99 60.94 -2.49
CA ASP A 10 -9.64 62.33 -2.83
C ASP A 10 -10.47 62.87 -4.01
N ASN A 11 -11.09 62.01 -4.81
CA ASN A 11 -11.92 62.42 -5.94
C ASN A 11 -13.24 63.08 -5.49
N THR A 12 -13.38 64.39 -5.70
CA THR A 12 -14.59 65.16 -5.33
C THR A 12 -15.77 64.97 -6.27
N GLY A 13 -15.54 64.53 -7.51
CA GLY A 13 -16.57 64.29 -8.52
C GLY A 13 -17.31 62.95 -8.36
N LEU A 14 -16.81 62.05 -7.51
CA LEU A 14 -17.39 60.72 -7.31
C LEU A 14 -18.37 60.70 -6.12
N GLN A 15 -19.58 60.20 -6.35
CA GLN A 15 -20.58 60.08 -5.29
C GLN A 15 -20.16 59.08 -4.19
N THR A 16 -20.58 59.36 -2.95
CA THR A 16 -20.28 58.53 -1.76
C THR A 16 -20.59 57.04 -1.92
N PRO A 17 -21.71 56.61 -2.54
CA PRO A 17 -21.99 55.19 -2.74
C PRO A 17 -20.92 54.48 -3.58
N ALA A 18 -20.42 55.12 -4.64
CA ALA A 18 -19.38 54.55 -5.50
C ALA A 18 -18.04 54.41 -4.75
N LYS A 19 -17.69 55.38 -3.91
CA LYS A 19 -16.51 55.30 -3.03
C LYS A 19 -16.61 54.11 -2.05
N ARG A 20 -17.75 53.96 -1.39
CA ARG A 20 -18.01 52.83 -0.46
C ARG A 20 -17.96 51.48 -1.18
N TYR A 21 -18.48 51.41 -2.40
CA TYR A 21 -18.42 50.19 -3.20
C TYR A 21 -16.98 49.82 -3.54
N ALA A 22 -16.16 50.79 -3.99
CA ALA A 22 -14.74 50.57 -4.27
C ALA A 22 -13.97 50.07 -3.04
N GLU A 23 -14.23 50.63 -1.86
CA GLU A 23 -13.65 50.16 -0.60
C GLU A 23 -14.05 48.71 -0.28
N ARG A 24 -15.34 48.37 -0.39
CA ARG A 24 -15.83 47.02 -0.13
C ARG A 24 -15.22 46.00 -1.09
N MET A 25 -15.19 46.32 -2.39
CA MET A 25 -14.61 45.46 -3.41
C MET A 25 -13.12 45.25 -3.19
N THR A 26 -12.39 46.31 -2.82
CA THR A 26 -10.95 46.21 -2.55
C THR A 26 -10.68 45.34 -1.33
N ARG A 27 -11.42 45.51 -0.23
CA ARG A 27 -11.31 44.64 0.95
C ARG A 27 -11.62 43.19 0.62
N ALA A 28 -12.70 42.94 -0.11
CA ALA A 28 -13.06 41.59 -0.55
C ALA A 28 -11.92 40.97 -1.37
N PHE A 29 -11.36 41.71 -2.33
CA PHE A 29 -10.23 41.24 -3.14
C PHE A 29 -8.98 40.94 -2.30
N GLU A 30 -8.65 41.79 -1.32
CA GLU A 30 -7.51 41.53 -0.42
C GLU A 30 -7.72 40.26 0.41
N THR A 31 -8.93 40.06 0.92
CA THR A 31 -9.26 38.85 1.68
C THR A 31 -9.17 37.60 0.79
N THR A 32 -9.76 37.63 -0.41
CA THR A 32 -9.70 36.48 -1.33
C THR A 32 -8.26 36.20 -1.74
N GLN A 33 -7.47 37.21 -2.08
CA GLN A 33 -6.06 37.04 -2.43
C GLN A 33 -5.25 36.43 -1.28
N SER A 34 -5.48 36.89 -0.05
CA SER A 34 -4.81 36.34 1.14
C SER A 34 -5.18 34.87 1.39
N THR A 35 -6.45 34.52 1.23
CA THR A 35 -6.90 33.12 1.34
C THR A 35 -6.32 32.25 0.23
N LEU A 36 -6.25 32.76 -1.01
CA LEU A 36 -5.68 32.08 -2.17
C LEU A 36 -4.21 31.72 -1.89
N ILE A 37 -3.40 32.70 -1.48
CA ILE A 37 -1.98 32.50 -1.15
C ILE A 37 -1.81 31.44 -0.06
N THR A 38 -2.66 31.49 0.97
CA THR A 38 -2.63 30.51 2.07
C THR A 38 -2.93 29.10 1.58
N ILE A 39 -3.97 28.94 0.75
CA ILE A 39 -4.36 27.65 0.17
C ILE A 39 -3.26 27.12 -0.75
N GLN A 40 -2.67 27.96 -1.60
CA GLN A 40 -1.57 27.56 -2.48
C GLN A 40 -0.37 27.04 -1.67
N LYS A 41 -0.03 27.72 -0.56
CA LYS A 41 1.05 27.27 0.33
C LYS A 41 0.73 25.92 0.97
N GLN A 42 -0.46 25.75 1.52
CA GLN A 42 -0.90 24.49 2.10
C GLN A 42 -0.87 23.35 1.08
N LEU A 43 -1.32 23.61 -0.14
CA LEU A 43 -1.31 22.64 -1.24
C LEU A 43 0.13 22.24 -1.61
N ALA A 44 1.05 23.20 -1.71
CA ALA A 44 2.45 22.93 -1.98
C ALA A 44 3.10 22.07 -0.88
N GLU A 45 2.84 22.38 0.39
CA GLU A 45 3.34 21.60 1.55
C GLU A 45 2.78 20.16 1.55
N GLN A 46 1.48 20.00 1.29
CA GLN A 46 0.85 18.68 1.19
C GLN A 46 1.43 17.86 0.04
N GLN A 47 1.61 18.47 -1.13
CA GLN A 47 2.22 17.80 -2.29
C GLN A 47 3.67 17.40 -2.00
N GLU A 48 4.46 18.25 -1.35
CA GLU A 48 5.84 17.92 -0.98
C GLU A 48 5.89 16.73 -0.01
N LEU A 49 5.01 16.72 1.00
CA LEU A 49 4.89 15.62 1.95
C LEU A 49 4.49 14.32 1.26
N LEU A 50 3.52 14.35 0.34
CA LEU A 50 3.13 13.19 -0.45
C LEU A 50 4.28 12.71 -1.34
N ARG A 51 5.03 13.62 -1.97
CA ARG A 51 6.21 13.31 -2.77
C ARG A 51 7.26 12.60 -1.92
N LYS A 52 7.56 13.12 -0.72
CA LYS A 52 8.47 12.48 0.25
C LYS A 52 7.99 11.09 0.64
N ARG A 53 6.70 10.91 0.94
CA ARG A 53 6.12 9.59 1.29
C ARG A 53 6.15 8.59 0.14
N LYS A 54 5.93 9.04 -1.09
CA LYS A 54 5.98 8.21 -2.31
C LYS A 54 7.41 7.80 -2.64
N ASN A 55 8.36 8.72 -2.49
CA ASN A 55 9.78 8.51 -2.78
C ASN A 55 10.56 7.87 -1.62
N ARG A 56 9.94 7.63 -0.47
CA ARG A 56 10.61 7.00 0.67
C ARG A 56 11.09 5.61 0.23
N THR A 57 12.41 5.44 0.20
CA THR A 57 13.12 4.22 -0.21
C THR A 57 13.33 3.24 0.94
N THR A 58 12.96 3.61 2.17
CA THR A 58 13.24 2.85 3.38
C THR A 58 11.98 2.37 4.11
N GLY A 59 12.11 1.22 4.78
CA GLY A 59 11.10 0.62 5.66
C GLY A 59 10.43 -0.63 5.07
N LYS A 60 9.59 -1.26 5.90
CA LYS A 60 8.91 -2.53 5.58
C LYS A 60 8.15 -2.44 4.25
N ARG A 61 7.33 -1.41 4.05
CA ARG A 61 6.52 -1.23 2.83
C ARG A 61 7.34 -1.22 1.55
N VAL A 62 8.55 -0.65 1.56
CA VAL A 62 9.40 -0.60 0.36
C VAL A 62 9.97 -1.98 0.05
N LYS A 63 10.45 -2.70 1.08
CA LYS A 63 10.93 -4.09 0.92
C LYS A 63 9.83 -5.05 0.46
N LEU A 64 8.59 -4.83 0.91
CA LEU A 64 7.44 -5.65 0.57
C LEU A 64 6.73 -5.19 -0.72
N LYS A 65 7.09 -4.04 -1.30
CA LYS A 65 6.47 -3.54 -2.53
C LYS A 65 6.72 -4.51 -3.68
N GLY A 66 5.66 -4.99 -4.31
CA GLY A 66 5.73 -5.94 -5.43
C GLY A 66 6.04 -7.39 -5.02
N ARG A 67 6.10 -7.67 -3.71
CA ARG A 67 6.18 -9.04 -3.19
C ARG A 67 4.81 -9.48 -2.70
N PHE A 68 4.40 -10.69 -3.03
CA PHE A 68 3.24 -11.31 -2.42
C PHE A 68 3.65 -11.81 -1.04
N VAL A 69 2.98 -11.32 0.00
CA VAL A 69 3.24 -11.70 1.38
C VAL A 69 2.02 -12.45 1.85
N PHE A 70 2.18 -13.75 2.08
CA PHE A 70 1.18 -14.60 2.71
C PHE A 70 1.64 -14.91 4.13
N SER A 71 0.68 -15.00 5.04
CA SER A 71 0.94 -15.54 6.37
C SER A 71 1.28 -17.03 6.25
N THR A 72 2.16 -17.53 7.13
CA THR A 72 2.44 -18.97 7.19
C THR A 72 1.17 -19.78 7.44
N ALA A 73 0.24 -19.25 8.24
CA ALA A 73 -1.06 -19.88 8.46
C ALA A 73 -1.91 -19.94 7.19
N GLU A 74 -1.89 -18.90 6.36
CA GLU A 74 -2.61 -18.87 5.07
C GLU A 74 -2.03 -19.92 4.11
N VAL A 75 -0.69 -20.01 4.02
CA VAL A 75 -0.02 -21.01 3.16
C VAL A 75 -0.28 -22.43 3.66
N LEU A 76 -0.23 -22.66 4.97
CA LEU A 76 -0.50 -23.96 5.57
C LEU A 76 -1.95 -24.40 5.37
N GLN A 77 -2.90 -23.46 5.44
CA GLN A 77 -4.31 -23.75 5.17
C GLN A 77 -4.51 -24.19 3.72
N ILE A 78 -3.97 -23.44 2.76
CA ILE A 78 -4.04 -23.77 1.34
C ILE A 78 -3.39 -25.14 1.06
N ALA A 79 -2.25 -25.43 1.70
CA ALA A 79 -1.57 -26.71 1.57
C ALA A 79 -2.44 -27.87 2.07
N LYS A 80 -3.07 -27.73 3.25
CA LYS A 80 -3.99 -28.73 3.79
C LYS A 80 -5.18 -28.99 2.87
N GLU A 81 -5.83 -27.92 2.38
CA GLU A 81 -6.97 -28.03 1.45
C GLU A 81 -6.56 -28.75 0.14
N ALA A 82 -5.36 -28.47 -0.39
CA ALA A 82 -4.83 -29.14 -1.56
C ALA A 82 -4.50 -30.62 -1.31
N GLU A 83 -3.92 -30.95 -0.16
CA GLU A 83 -3.66 -32.34 0.24
C GLU A 83 -4.96 -33.14 0.34
N GLU A 84 -5.98 -32.62 1.03
CA GLU A 84 -7.28 -33.27 1.14
C GLU A 84 -7.92 -33.51 -0.24
N ALA A 85 -7.87 -32.51 -1.13
CA ALA A 85 -8.38 -32.64 -2.49
C ALA A 85 -7.65 -33.71 -3.31
N THR A 86 -6.34 -33.89 -3.12
CA THR A 86 -5.56 -34.93 -3.81
C THR A 86 -5.72 -36.31 -3.15
N ALA A 87 -5.88 -36.38 -1.83
CA ALA A 87 -6.15 -37.60 -1.08
C ALA A 87 -7.51 -38.20 -1.48
N ALA A 88 -8.54 -37.37 -1.59
CA ALA A 88 -9.86 -37.78 -2.09
C ALA A 88 -9.77 -38.39 -3.51
N LYS A 89 -8.96 -37.80 -4.39
CA LYS A 89 -8.70 -38.34 -5.75
C LYS A 89 -7.91 -39.66 -5.72
N LYS A 90 -6.93 -39.81 -4.82
CA LYS A 90 -6.17 -41.06 -4.66
C LYS A 90 -7.01 -42.20 -4.08
N ALA A 91 -7.94 -41.91 -3.17
CA ALA A 91 -8.86 -42.91 -2.62
C ALA A 91 -9.74 -43.55 -3.71
N GLY A 92 -10.16 -42.78 -4.72
CA GLY A 92 -10.86 -43.30 -5.90
C GLY A 92 -10.02 -44.21 -6.80
N ARG A 93 -8.69 -44.04 -6.81
CA ARG A 93 -7.76 -44.79 -7.66
C ARG A 93 -7.29 -46.13 -7.05
N LYS A 94 -7.47 -46.34 -5.73
CA LYS A 94 -7.11 -47.60 -5.06
C LYS A 94 -7.99 -48.80 -5.43
N ARG A 95 -9.08 -48.62 -6.18
CA ARG A 95 -9.97 -49.73 -6.59
C ARG A 95 -9.49 -50.55 -7.80
N LYS A 96 -8.27 -50.33 -8.32
CA LYS A 96 -7.71 -51.10 -9.46
C LYS A 96 -6.26 -51.57 -9.26
N ALA A 97 -5.86 -51.97 -8.06
CA ALA A 97 -4.61 -52.71 -7.88
C ALA A 97 -4.89 -54.01 -7.12
N ARG A 98 -4.64 -55.16 -7.78
CA ARG A 98 -4.63 -56.49 -7.15
C ARG A 98 -3.43 -56.56 -6.18
N PRO A 99 -3.53 -57.25 -5.04
CA PRO A 99 -2.46 -57.24 -4.05
C PRO A 99 -1.30 -58.12 -4.53
N ILE A 100 -0.09 -57.57 -4.47
CA ILE A 100 1.16 -58.34 -4.42
C ILE A 100 1.69 -58.14 -3.00
N SER A 101 1.93 -59.24 -2.29
CA SER A 101 2.47 -59.30 -0.95
C SER A 101 3.90 -58.77 -0.89
N LEU A 102 4.18 -57.83 0.01
CA LEU A 102 5.54 -57.45 0.40
C LEU A 102 5.55 -57.32 1.93
N GLU A 103 6.49 -58.05 2.53
CA GLU A 103 6.76 -58.16 3.96
C GLU A 103 7.28 -56.82 4.50
N ILE A 104 6.91 -56.52 5.75
CA ILE A 104 7.23 -55.29 6.49
C ILE A 104 8.57 -55.51 7.19
N GLU A 105 9.58 -54.69 6.92
CA GLU A 105 10.74 -54.50 7.77
C GLU A 105 10.64 -53.13 8.44
N ASP A 106 10.41 -53.17 9.76
CA ASP A 106 10.41 -52.02 10.66
C ASP A 106 11.87 -51.64 10.99
N GLU A 107 12.45 -50.69 10.26
CA GLU A 107 13.71 -50.05 10.64
C GLU A 107 13.68 -48.57 10.23
N VAL A 108 13.43 -47.68 11.21
CA VAL A 108 14.13 -46.39 11.47
C VAL A 108 13.30 -45.45 12.36
N GLU A 109 13.12 -45.84 13.63
CA GLU A 109 12.57 -45.00 14.72
C GLU A 109 13.60 -43.96 15.25
N ASP A 110 14.78 -43.81 14.63
CA ASP A 110 15.93 -43.11 15.23
C ASP A 110 16.25 -41.68 14.71
N LEU A 111 15.34 -41.03 13.96
CA LEU A 111 15.56 -39.64 13.49
C LEU A 111 14.83 -38.56 14.32
N LEU A 112 14.24 -38.92 15.46
CA LEU A 112 13.46 -38.00 16.31
C LEU A 112 14.28 -37.14 17.29
N ASN A 113 15.61 -37.20 17.26
CA ASN A 113 16.47 -36.41 18.16
C ASN A 113 17.27 -35.33 17.42
N SER A 114 16.57 -34.39 16.79
CA SER A 114 17.17 -33.11 16.38
C SER A 114 16.36 -31.97 16.99
N ASP A 115 16.91 -31.37 18.05
CA ASP A 115 16.36 -30.21 18.74
C ASP A 115 16.03 -29.07 17.74
N PRO A 116 14.82 -28.48 17.74
CA PRO A 116 14.55 -27.26 17.01
C PRO A 116 14.94 -26.08 17.91
N SER A 117 16.25 -25.85 18.06
CA SER A 117 16.77 -24.67 18.75
C SER A 117 16.95 -23.50 17.78
N ASP A 118 16.30 -22.41 18.16
CA ASP A 118 16.43 -21.02 17.75
C ASP A 118 15.66 -20.50 16.51
N SER A 119 14.60 -19.78 16.87
CA SER A 119 13.71 -18.96 16.07
C SER A 119 14.43 -17.76 15.44
N GLY A 120 14.82 -17.89 14.17
CA GLY A 120 15.05 -16.75 13.27
C GLY A 120 14.06 -16.81 12.12
N SER A 121 13.11 -15.89 12.05
CA SER A 121 12.06 -15.85 11.03
C SER A 121 12.62 -15.87 9.61
N ASP A 122 12.65 -17.06 8.99
CA ASP A 122 13.17 -17.24 7.65
C ASP A 122 12.03 -17.05 6.63
N CYS A 123 12.03 -15.90 5.96
CA CYS A 123 11.04 -15.62 4.92
C CYS A 123 11.43 -16.35 3.64
N ILE A 124 10.60 -17.30 3.21
CA ILE A 124 10.82 -18.04 1.95
C ILE A 124 10.58 -17.10 0.77
N VAL A 125 11.62 -16.82 -0.01
CA VAL A 125 11.54 -16.06 -1.27
C VAL A 125 11.54 -17.04 -2.43
N VAL A 126 10.37 -17.27 -3.05
CA VAL A 126 10.25 -18.14 -4.23
C VAL A 126 10.61 -17.35 -5.49
N ALA A 127 11.69 -17.72 -6.16
CA ALA A 127 12.07 -17.18 -7.47
C ALA A 127 11.31 -17.94 -8.58
N ASN A 128 10.54 -17.21 -9.41
CA ASN A 128 9.90 -17.79 -10.60
C ASN A 128 10.85 -17.71 -11.80
N THR A 129 11.38 -18.85 -12.24
CA THR A 129 11.85 -19.00 -13.62
C THR A 129 10.64 -19.22 -14.51
N ARG A 130 10.14 -18.16 -15.14
CA ARG A 130 9.22 -18.32 -16.27
C ARG A 130 10.06 -18.85 -17.44
N SER A 131 9.97 -20.15 -17.70
CA SER A 131 10.39 -20.70 -18.98
C SER A 131 9.35 -20.30 -20.01
N ASP A 132 9.67 -19.29 -20.82
CA ASP A 132 8.95 -19.02 -22.06
C ASP A 132 9.02 -20.28 -22.93
N ARG A 133 7.90 -20.99 -23.05
CA ARG A 133 7.72 -21.96 -24.13
C ARG A 133 7.32 -21.17 -25.37
N ARG A 134 8.22 -21.17 -26.34
CA ARG A 134 7.94 -20.84 -27.74
C ARG A 134 6.81 -21.69 -28.30
#